data_AF-A0A2V2S2S9-F1
#
_entry.id   AF-A0A2V2S2S9-F1
#
_cell.length_a   1.000
_cell.length_b   1.000
_cell.length_c   1.000
_cell.angle_alpha   90.00
_cell.angle_beta   90.00
_cell.angle_gamma   90.00
#
_symmetry.space_group_name_H-M   'P 1'
#
loop_
_entity.id
_entity.type
_entity.pdbx_description
1 polymer ?
#
loop_
_entity_poly.entity_id
_entity_poly.type
_entity_poly.pdbx_seq_one_letter_code
_entity_poly.pdbx_strand_id
1 'polypeptide(L)'
;MIHNDKTTGRVIQSSMAEFSRGRLVILRQKGPRDYAQRLAIAERARSLLGTNYDLFSFNCEHAATWAQTGKAESPQLQAAIVLGLLLFGLALASSKG
;
A
#
# COMPACT_ATOMS: atom_id res chain seq x y z
N MET A 1 -11.64 -7.71 9.06
CA MET A 1 -10.85 -7.32 7.88
C MET A 1 -10.73 -5.81 7.87
N ILE A 2 -9.51 -5.28 7.75
CA ILE A 2 -9.29 -3.86 7.52
C ILE A 2 -8.97 -3.71 6.04
N HIS A 3 -9.75 -2.91 5.32
CA HIS A 3 -9.63 -2.75 3.88
C HIS A 3 -10.17 -1.40 3.43
N ASN A 4 -9.86 -1.05 2.19
CA ASN A 4 -10.44 0.13 1.56
C ASN A 4 -11.85 -0.21 1.08
N ASP A 5 -12.80 0.61 1.47
CA ASP A 5 -14.14 0.55 0.94
C ASP A 5 -14.27 1.50 -0.24
N LYS A 6 -14.62 0.93 -1.40
CA LYS A 6 -14.74 1.68 -2.66
C LYS A 6 -15.96 2.60 -2.67
N THR A 7 -16.93 2.34 -1.79
CA THR A 7 -18.17 3.11 -1.70
C THR A 7 -17.95 4.43 -0.97
N THR A 8 -17.25 4.35 0.17
CA THR A 8 -16.95 5.50 1.03
C THR A 8 -15.63 6.18 0.71
N GLY A 9 -14.73 5.52 -0.03
CA GLY A 9 -13.38 6.03 -0.30
C GLY A 9 -12.52 6.10 0.96
N ARG A 10 -12.77 5.22 1.94
CA ARG A 10 -12.08 5.22 3.25
C ARG A 10 -11.62 3.83 3.64
N VAL A 11 -10.64 3.78 4.52
CA VAL A 11 -10.24 2.53 5.20
C VAL A 11 -11.27 2.20 6.29
N ILE A 12 -11.87 1.02 6.22
CA ILE A 12 -12.88 0.55 7.18
C ILE A 12 -12.49 -0.80 7.79
N GLN A 13 -13.15 -1.14 8.89
CA GLN A 13 -13.11 -2.47 9.48
C GLN A 13 -14.46 -3.17 9.29
N SER A 14 -14.43 -4.39 8.77
CA SER A 14 -15.60 -5.24 8.51
C SER A 14 -15.35 -6.69 8.92
N SER A 15 -16.40 -7.52 8.94
CA SER A 15 -16.26 -8.97 9.08
C SER A 15 -15.64 -9.61 7.83
N MET A 16 -15.16 -10.85 7.95
CA MET A 16 -14.68 -11.61 6.78
C MET A 16 -15.80 -11.88 5.76
N ALA A 17 -17.03 -12.09 6.23
CA ALA A 17 -18.18 -12.33 5.37
C ALA A 17 -18.53 -11.08 4.54
N GLU A 18 -18.58 -9.90 5.17
CA GLU A 18 -18.83 -8.62 4.50
C GLU A 18 -17.71 -8.27 3.51
N PHE A 19 -16.45 -8.49 3.89
CA PHE A 19 -15.32 -8.26 3.00
C PHE A 19 -15.34 -9.16 1.77
N SER A 20 -15.53 -10.47 1.98
CA SER A 20 -15.46 -11.48 0.92
C SER A 20 -16.66 -11.41 -0.02
N ARG A 21 -17.85 -11.07 0.48
CA ARG A 21 -19.12 -11.10 -0.26
C ARG A 21 -19.32 -12.42 -1.02
N GLY A 22 -18.97 -13.53 -0.36
CA GLY A 22 -19.03 -14.88 -0.92
C GLY A 22 -17.95 -15.21 -1.96
N ARG A 23 -16.97 -14.32 -2.20
CA ARG A 23 -15.85 -14.56 -3.11
C ARG A 23 -14.66 -15.20 -2.38
N LEU A 24 -13.86 -15.95 -3.13
CA LEU A 24 -12.62 -16.53 -2.62
C LEU A 24 -11.65 -15.43 -2.18
N VAL A 25 -11.11 -15.55 -0.97
CA VAL A 25 -10.04 -14.69 -0.45
C VAL A 25 -8.73 -15.46 -0.50
N ILE A 26 -7.78 -14.99 -1.31
CA ILE A 26 -6.45 -15.60 -1.44
C ILE A 26 -5.46 -14.85 -0.56
N LEU A 27 -4.84 -15.57 0.38
CA LEU A 27 -3.75 -15.03 1.17
C LEU A 27 -2.48 -14.96 0.31
N ARG A 28 -2.03 -13.75 -0.03
CA ARG A 28 -0.81 -13.53 -0.82
C ARG A 28 0.47 -13.71 -0.01
N GLN A 29 0.42 -13.36 1.27
CA GLN A 29 1.56 -13.42 2.18
C GLN A 29 1.10 -13.85 3.57
N LYS A 30 1.84 -14.78 4.18
CA LYS A 30 1.62 -15.16 5.57
C LYS A 30 2.25 -14.13 6.50
N GLY A 31 1.53 -13.78 7.55
CA GLY A 31 2.08 -12.97 8.64
C GLY A 31 3.13 -13.72 9.47
N PRO A 32 3.88 -13.01 10.31
CA PRO A 32 4.90 -13.61 11.17
C PRO A 32 4.32 -14.58 12.21
N ARG A 33 5.13 -15.56 12.61
CA ARG A 33 4.77 -16.54 13.65
C ARG A 33 4.79 -15.95 15.07
N ASP A 34 5.52 -14.86 15.28
CA ASP A 34 5.57 -14.17 16.56
C ASP A 34 4.28 -13.39 16.85
N TYR A 35 3.77 -13.49 18.07
CA TYR A 35 2.52 -12.83 18.48
C TYR A 35 2.67 -11.31 18.57
N ALA A 36 3.77 -10.83 19.16
CA ALA A 36 4.00 -9.40 19.33
C ALA A 36 4.11 -8.69 17.97
N GLN A 37 4.78 -9.31 17.00
CA GLN A 37 4.84 -8.80 15.63
C GLN A 37 3.47 -8.78 14.95
N ARG A 38 2.63 -9.83 15.11
CA ARG A 38 1.26 -9.81 14.59
C ARG A 38 0.41 -8.71 15.22
N LEU A 39 0.56 -8.50 16.53
CA LEU A 39 -0.14 -7.43 17.23
C LEU A 39 0.28 -6.06 16.69
N ALA A 40 1.59 -5.82 16.52
CA ALA A 40 2.09 -4.58 15.95
C ALA A 40 1.59 -4.32 14.51
N ILE A 41 1.49 -5.37 13.69
CA ILE A 41 0.90 -5.28 12.34
C ILE A 41 -0.58 -4.89 12.42
N ALA A 42 -1.34 -5.53 13.32
CA ALA A 42 -2.75 -5.21 13.52
C ALA A 42 -2.96 -3.77 14.00
N GLU A 43 -2.14 -3.27 14.92
CA GLU A 43 -2.20 -1.88 15.38
C GLU A 43 -1.90 -0.88 14.26
N ARG A 44 -0.88 -1.12 13.43
CA ARG A 44 -0.62 -0.27 12.26
C ARG A 44 -1.73 -0.32 11.22
N ALA A 45 -2.38 -1.46 11.04
CA ALA A 45 -3.55 -1.54 10.17
C ALA A 45 -4.73 -0.74 10.75
N ARG A 46 -4.95 -0.82 12.07
CA ARG A 46 -6.00 -0.04 12.78
C ARG A 46 -5.74 1.46 12.73
N SER A 47 -4.49 1.90 12.77
CA SER A 47 -4.14 3.32 12.69
C SER A 47 -4.54 3.99 11.37
N LEU A 48 -4.86 3.19 10.34
CA LEU A 48 -5.35 3.69 9.06
C LEU A 48 -6.87 3.87 9.01
N LEU A 49 -7.62 3.38 10.00
CA LEU A 49 -9.09 3.44 9.96
C LEU A 49 -9.61 4.88 9.85
N GLY A 50 -10.57 5.08 8.96
CA GLY A 50 -11.18 6.38 8.71
C GLY A 50 -10.36 7.33 7.83
N THR A 51 -9.11 6.98 7.50
CA THR A 51 -8.32 7.77 6.55
C THR A 51 -8.95 7.74 5.15
N ASN A 52 -8.94 8.89 4.49
CA ASN A 52 -9.37 9.00 3.09
C ASN A 52 -8.40 8.23 2.21
N TYR A 53 -8.96 7.53 1.24
CA TYR A 53 -8.25 6.58 0.44
C TYR A 53 -8.39 6.88 -1.04
N ASP A 54 -7.28 7.24 -1.68
CA ASP A 54 -7.29 7.49 -3.12
C ASP A 54 -7.37 6.16 -3.88
N LEU A 55 -8.37 6.04 -4.76
CA LEU A 55 -8.78 4.81 -5.45
C LEU A 55 -7.76 4.29 -6.48
N PHE A 56 -6.74 5.07 -6.76
CA PHE A 56 -5.66 4.66 -7.64
C PHE A 56 -4.76 3.66 -6.90
N SER A 57 -5.00 2.37 -7.19
CA SER A 57 -4.24 1.12 -6.91
C SER A 57 -2.97 1.16 -6.04
N PHE A 58 -2.11 2.15 -6.21
CA PHE A 58 -0.91 2.40 -5.41
C PHE A 58 -1.15 2.41 -3.90
N ASN A 59 -2.23 3.02 -3.42
CA ASN A 59 -2.42 3.10 -1.97
C ASN A 59 -2.65 1.72 -1.32
N CYS A 60 -3.26 0.75 -2.05
CA CYS A 60 -3.63 -0.60 -1.51
C CYS A 60 -2.40 -1.34 -1.07
N GLU A 61 -1.41 -1.31 -1.93
CA GLU A 61 -0.10 -1.85 -1.66
C GLU A 61 0.60 -1.07 -0.55
N HIS A 62 0.54 0.26 -0.56
CA HIS A 62 1.19 1.08 0.47
C HIS A 62 0.61 0.85 1.87
N ALA A 63 -0.72 0.77 1.99
CA ALA A 63 -1.39 0.49 3.26
C ALA A 63 -1.05 -0.90 3.78
N ALA A 64 -1.03 -1.91 2.90
CA ALA A 64 -0.63 -3.27 3.26
C ALA A 64 0.86 -3.33 3.65
N THR A 65 1.73 -2.64 2.92
CA THR A 65 3.17 -2.53 3.21
C THR A 65 3.40 -1.82 4.54
N TRP A 66 2.76 -0.67 4.77
CA TRP A 66 2.81 0.04 6.05
C TRP A 66 2.39 -0.86 7.21
N ALA A 67 1.25 -1.55 7.08
CA ALA A 67 0.78 -2.47 8.11
C ALA A 67 1.82 -3.58 8.37
N GLN A 68 2.41 -4.17 7.33
CA GLN A 68 3.37 -5.27 7.49
C GLN A 68 4.75 -4.83 7.99
N THR A 69 5.33 -3.78 7.43
CA THR A 69 6.74 -3.40 7.61
C THR A 69 6.94 -2.20 8.53
N GLY A 70 5.90 -1.37 8.72
CA GLY A 70 6.02 -0.07 9.38
C GLY A 70 6.81 0.97 8.59
N LYS A 71 7.04 0.73 7.29
CA LYS A 71 7.72 1.67 6.40
C LYS A 71 6.73 2.23 5.39
N ALA A 72 6.75 3.54 5.21
CA ALA A 72 6.05 4.19 4.12
C ALA A 72 6.94 4.12 2.87
N GLU A 73 6.73 3.12 2.01
CA GLU A 73 7.40 3.07 0.71
C GLU A 73 6.53 3.78 -0.34
N SER A 74 7.13 4.65 -1.16
CA SER A 74 6.49 5.28 -2.33
C SER A 74 7.23 4.88 -3.61
N PRO A 75 6.79 3.81 -4.28
CA PRO A 75 7.39 3.39 -5.55
C PRO A 75 7.21 4.43 -6.66
N GLN A 76 6.23 5.34 -6.57
CA GLN A 76 6.08 6.47 -7.51
C GLN A 76 7.22 7.47 -7.36
N LEU A 77 7.60 7.81 -6.13
CA LEU A 77 8.73 8.71 -5.90
C LEU A 77 10.02 8.10 -6.46
N GLN A 78 10.22 6.79 -6.26
CA GLN A 78 11.35 6.07 -6.84
C GLN A 78 11.31 6.08 -8.38
N ALA A 79 10.15 5.80 -8.99
CA ALA A 79 10.00 5.85 -10.44
C ALA A 79 10.22 7.25 -11.02
N ALA A 80 9.73 8.30 -10.35
CA ALA A 80 9.92 9.69 -10.76
C ALA A 80 11.39 10.11 -10.69
N ILE A 81 12.12 9.69 -9.65
CA ILE A 81 13.57 9.92 -9.54
C ILE A 81 14.31 9.25 -10.69
N VAL A 82 14.03 7.97 -10.97
CA VAL A 82 14.68 7.23 -12.06
C VAL A 82 14.40 7.89 -13.42
N LEU A 83 13.15 8.24 -13.69
CA LEU A 83 12.78 8.90 -14.94
C LEU A 83 13.45 10.28 -15.07
N GLY A 84 13.49 11.06 -13.98
CA GLY A 84 14.18 12.35 -13.95
C GLY A 84 15.68 12.24 -14.26
N LEU A 85 16.35 11.24 -13.68
CA LEU A 85 17.77 10.97 -13.96
C LEU A 85 18.01 10.56 -15.42
N LEU A 86 17.13 9.73 -15.99
CA LEU A 86 17.21 9.32 -17.40
C LEU A 86 17.03 10.51 -18.35
N LEU A 87 16.02 11.35 -18.12
CA LEU A 87 15.76 12.54 -18.94
C LEU A 87 16.91 13.56 -18.83
N PHE A 88 17.47 13.76 -17.63
CA PHE A 88 18.63 14.63 -17.43
C PHE A 88 19.88 14.12 -18.16
N GLY A 89 20.14 12.80 -18.10
CA GLY A 89 21.24 12.18 -18.83
C GLY A 89 21.12 12.33 -20.35
N LEU A 90 19.91 12.14 -20.90
CA LEU A 90 19.61 12.34 -22.32
C LEU A 90 19.81 13.81 -22.75
N ALA A 91 19.40 14.77 -21.91
CA ALA A 91 19.60 16.19 -22.16
C ALA A 91 21.10 16.54 -22.24
N LEU A 92 21.91 16.04 -21.31
CA LEU A 92 23.36 16.25 -21.30
C LEU A 92 24.07 15.59 -22.50
N ALA A 93 23.60 14.44 -22.96
CA ALA A 93 24.15 13.77 -24.15
C ALA A 93 23.81 14.56 -25.43
N SER A 94 22.59 15.11 -25.50
CA SER A 94 22.12 15.89 -26.65
C SER A 94 22.77 17.27 -26.73
N SER A 95 23.22 17.84 -25.62
CA SER A 95 23.90 19.15 -25.59
C SER A 95 25.40 19.09 -25.95
N LYS A 96 25.96 17.90 -26.19
CA LYS A 96 27.38 17.69 -26.51
C LYS A 96 27.63 17.25 -27.96
N GLY A 97 26.58 17.18 -28.79
CA GLY A 97 26.63 16.84 -30.21
C GLY A 97 26.50 18.05 -31.12
#